data_AF-A0AA90ZMW1-F1
#
_entry.id   AF-A0AA90ZMW1-F1
#
_cell.length_a   1.000
_cell.length_b   1.000
_cell.length_c   1.000
_cell.angle_alpha   90.00
_cell.angle_beta   90.00
_cell.angle_gamma   90.00
#
_symmetry.space_group_name_H-M   'P 1'
#
loop_
_entity.id
_entity.type
_entity.pdbx_description
1 polymer ?
#
loop_
_entity_poly.entity_id
_entity_poly.type
_entity_poly.pdbx_seq_one_letter_code
_entity_poly.pdbx_strand_id
1 'polypeptide(L)'
;AILTFVATLIVVVCSGTLSLIAFFALYLGESIMFPTIFSLALRDAGTKTKLASSLLIMTIVGGAVAPVIMGYIADTTGSMAIAFLIPLVCYGVIGTYALSKRHVPL
;
A
#
# COMPACT_ATOMS: atom_id res chain seq x y z
N ALA A 1 -0.93 -6.93 -2.81
CA ALA A 1 -1.50 -6.18 -3.95
C ALA A 1 -2.92 -6.62 -4.27
N ILE A 2 -3.18 -7.74 -4.97
CA ILE A 2 -4.58 -8.12 -5.33
C ILE A 2 -5.42 -8.40 -4.07
N LEU A 3 -4.91 -9.21 -3.14
CA LEU A 3 -5.59 -9.51 -1.87
C LEU A 3 -5.91 -8.24 -1.07
N THR A 4 -4.92 -7.36 -0.89
CA THR A 4 -5.08 -6.12 -0.11
C THR A 4 -5.99 -5.11 -0.80
N PHE A 5 -5.97 -5.04 -2.13
CA PHE A 5 -6.90 -4.21 -2.91
C PHE A 5 -8.35 -4.68 -2.73
N VAL A 6 -8.60 -5.98 -2.86
CA VAL A 6 -9.94 -6.56 -2.66
C VAL A 6 -10.39 -6.41 -1.20
N ALA A 7 -9.51 -6.67 -0.23
CA ALA A 7 -9.83 -6.49 1.18
C ALA A 7 -10.16 -5.04 1.52
N THR A 8 -9.42 -4.07 0.98
CA THR A 8 -9.71 -2.63 1.16
C THR A 8 -11.05 -2.24 0.55
N LEU A 9 -11.37 -2.77 -0.64
CA LEU A 9 -12.67 -2.53 -1.28
C LEU A 9 -13.83 -3.06 -0.42
N ILE A 10 -13.66 -4.24 0.19
CA ILE A 10 -14.64 -4.81 1.13
C ILE A 10 -14.75 -3.94 2.38
N VAL A 11 -13.64 -3.41 2.92
CA VAL A 11 -13.66 -2.50 4.07
C VAL A 11 -14.43 -1.21 3.78
N VAL A 12 -14.34 -0.68 2.55
CA VAL A 12 -15.04 0.54 2.12
C VAL A 12 -16.55 0.29 1.92
N VAL A 13 -16.93 -0.86 1.34
CA VAL A 13 -18.32 -1.14 0.96
C VAL A 13 -19.12 -1.80 2.08
N CYS A 14 -18.49 -2.63 2.91
CA CYS A 14 -19.15 -3.38 3.98
C CYS A 14 -18.92 -2.72 5.34
N SER A 15 -19.97 -2.71 6.18
CA SER A 15 -19.91 -2.22 7.57
C SER A 15 -20.08 -3.37 8.57
N GLY A 16 -19.56 -3.20 9.79
CA GLY A 16 -19.70 -4.18 10.87
C GLY A 16 -18.60 -5.27 10.88
N THR A 17 -18.92 -6.44 11.44
CA THR A 17 -17.94 -7.53 11.70
C THR A 17 -17.21 -8.02 10.45
N LEU A 18 -17.86 -7.97 9.28
CA LEU A 18 -17.24 -8.35 8.01
C LEU A 18 -16.07 -7.41 7.63
N SER A 19 -16.20 -6.11 7.90
CA SER A 19 -15.15 -5.12 7.68
C SER A 19 -13.94 -5.40 8.59
N LEU A 20 -14.19 -5.78 9.85
CA LEU A 20 -13.12 -6.15 10.78
C LEU A 20 -12.33 -7.38 10.32
N ILE A 21 -13.02 -8.43 9.86
CA ILE A 21 -12.36 -9.64 9.34
C ILE A 21 -11.53 -9.29 8.08
N ALA A 22 -12.09 -8.49 7.17
CA ALA A 22 -11.37 -8.02 5.99
C ALA A 22 -10.15 -7.16 6.36
N PHE A 23 -10.25 -6.34 7.40
CA PHE A 23 -9.15 -5.53 7.90
C PHE A 23 -8.00 -6.36 8.46
N PHE A 24 -8.28 -7.44 9.19
CA PHE A 24 -7.23 -8.40 9.59
C PHE A 24 -6.58 -9.09 8.39
N ALA A 25 -7.37 -9.50 7.40
CA ALA A 25 -6.84 -10.09 6.17
C ALA A 25 -5.98 -9.09 5.37
N LEU A 26 -6.34 -7.80 5.39
CA LEU A 26 -5.56 -6.72 4.79
C LEU A 26 -4.18 -6.61 5.44
N TYR A 27 -4.08 -6.59 6.76
CA TYR A 27 -2.79 -6.55 7.47
C TYR A 27 -1.88 -7.74 7.13
N LEU A 28 -2.47 -8.92 6.93
CA LEU A 28 -1.72 -10.09 6.51
C LEU A 28 -1.03 -9.86 5.16
N GLY A 29 -1.73 -9.21 4.23
CA GLY A 29 -1.19 -8.86 2.91
C GLY A 29 -0.20 -7.69 2.95
N GLU A 30 -0.32 -6.77 3.91
CA GLU A 30 0.63 -5.67 4.11
C GLU A 30 2.02 -6.14 4.54
N SER A 31 2.10 -7.17 5.38
CA SER A 31 3.38 -7.60 5.97
C SER A 31 4.42 -8.03 4.92
N ILE A 32 3.95 -8.57 3.78
CA ILE A 32 4.80 -9.08 2.71
C ILE A 32 5.17 -7.97 1.72
N MET A 33 4.42 -6.87 1.66
CA MET A 33 4.62 -5.87 0.59
C MET A 33 5.90 -5.06 0.77
N PHE A 34 6.24 -4.62 1.98
CA PHE A 34 7.48 -3.89 2.22
C PHE A 34 8.76 -4.68 1.81
N PRO A 35 8.99 -5.92 2.31
CA PRO A 35 10.17 -6.69 1.90
C PRO A 35 10.15 -7.06 0.40
N THR A 36 8.97 -7.25 -0.19
CA THR A 36 8.84 -7.54 -1.64
C THR A 36 9.19 -6.32 -2.50
N ILE A 37 8.71 -5.13 -2.15
CA ILE A 37 9.06 -3.88 -2.85
C ILE A 37 10.55 -3.61 -2.70
N PHE A 38 11.09 -3.78 -1.49
CA PHE A 38 12.51 -3.58 -1.22
C PHE A 38 13.38 -4.52 -2.06
N SER A 39 13.07 -5.82 -2.07
CA SER A 39 13.79 -6.79 -2.90
C SER A 39 13.65 -6.52 -4.40
N LEU A 40 12.45 -6.19 -4.91
CA LEU A 40 12.25 -5.84 -6.33
C LEU A 40 13.02 -4.58 -6.74
N ALA A 41 13.07 -3.56 -5.88
CA ALA A 41 13.73 -2.31 -6.18
C ALA A 41 15.26 -2.45 -6.18
N LEU A 42 15.81 -3.36 -5.37
CA LEU A 42 17.25 -3.62 -5.33
C LEU A 42 17.74 -4.63 -6.38
N ARG A 43 16.85 -5.43 -6.97
CA ARG A 43 17.21 -6.53 -7.89
C ARG A 43 18.03 -6.08 -9.11
N ASP A 44 17.79 -4.87 -9.61
CA ASP A 44 18.49 -4.28 -10.76
C ASP A 44 19.46 -3.14 -10.36
N ALA A 45 19.69 -2.92 -9.06
CA ALA A 45 20.42 -1.75 -8.59
C ALA A 45 21.95 -1.88 -8.69
N GLY A 46 22.49 -3.10 -8.82
CA GLY A 46 23.92 -3.36 -9.03
C GLY A 46 24.82 -2.64 -8.03
N THR A 47 25.82 -1.88 -8.52
CA THR A 47 26.72 -1.05 -7.68
C THR A 47 26.01 0.10 -6.95
N LYS A 48 24.79 0.47 -7.35
CA LYS A 48 23.98 1.53 -6.73
C LYS A 48 23.00 1.03 -5.66
N THR A 49 23.07 -0.25 -5.27
CA THR A 49 22.20 -0.85 -4.24
C THR A 49 22.15 -0.04 -2.94
N LYS A 50 23.29 0.52 -2.48
CA LYS A 50 23.36 1.34 -1.27
C LYS A 50 22.58 2.65 -1.36
N LEU A 51 22.54 3.26 -2.55
CA LEU A 51 21.79 4.50 -2.80
C LEU A 51 20.32 4.20 -3.06
N ALA A 52 20.01 3.10 -3.75
CA ALA A 52 18.63 2.66 -3.95
C ALA A 52 17.95 2.32 -2.60
N SER A 53 18.65 1.61 -1.70
CA SER A 53 18.10 1.27 -0.38
C SER A 53 17.92 2.49 0.52
N SER A 54 18.83 3.47 0.48
CA SER A 54 18.67 4.71 1.26
C SER A 54 17.49 5.54 0.76
N LEU A 55 17.30 5.65 -0.56
CA LEU A 55 16.13 6.33 -1.13
C LEU A 55 14.82 5.62 -0.76
N LEU A 56 14.78 4.29 -0.78
CA LEU A 56 13.59 3.52 -0.37
C LEU A 56 13.22 3.72 1.10
N ILE A 57 14.20 3.92 1.99
CA ILE A 57 13.91 4.20 3.39
C ILE A 57 13.44 5.65 3.57
N MET A 58 13.95 6.59 2.78
CA MET A 58 13.48 7.98 2.81
C MET A 58 12.01 8.12 2.39
N THR A 59 11.51 7.25 1.50
CA THR A 59 10.09 7.29 1.07
C THR A 59 9.12 6.87 2.18
N ILE A 60 9.58 6.33 3.32
CA ILE A 60 8.75 6.07 4.50
C ILE A 60 8.06 7.37 4.98
N VAL A 61 8.60 8.55 4.67
CA VAL A 61 7.95 9.84 4.93
C VAL A 61 6.54 9.93 4.31
N GLY A 62 6.29 9.24 3.20
CA GLY A 62 4.95 9.16 2.60
C GLY A 62 3.92 8.49 3.53
N GLY A 63 4.38 7.59 4.40
CA GLY A 63 3.58 6.98 5.46
C GLY A 63 3.21 7.93 6.59
N ALA A 64 3.85 9.10 6.72
CA ALA A 64 3.40 10.17 7.62
C ALA A 64 2.40 11.10 6.92
N VAL A 65 2.55 11.31 5.62
CA VAL A 65 1.67 12.19 4.82
C VAL A 65 0.30 11.54 4.58
N ALA A 66 0.25 10.27 4.19
CA ALA A 66 -1.00 9.59 3.85
C ALA A 66 -2.01 9.51 5.01
N PRO A 67 -1.62 9.19 6.26
CA PRO A 67 -2.54 9.21 7.41
C PRO A 67 -3.03 10.60 7.77
N VAL A 68 -2.23 11.65 7.58
CA VAL A 68 -2.65 13.04 7.82
C VAL A 68 -3.76 13.43 6.85
N ILE A 69 -3.60 13.08 5.56
CA ILE A 69 -4.65 13.34 4.56
C ILE A 69 -5.90 12.49 4.85
N MET A 70 -5.73 11.22 5.23
CA MET A 70 -6.86 10.37 5.64
C MET A 70 -7.61 10.94 6.84
N GLY A 71 -6.90 11.38 7.88
CA GLY A 71 -7.48 12.00 9.08
C GLY A 71 -8.24 13.27 8.71
N TYR A 72 -7.65 14.13 7.89
CA TYR A 72 -8.32 15.33 7.40
C TYR A 72 -9.62 15.01 6.63
N ILE A 73 -9.59 14.04 5.71
CA ILE A 73 -10.80 13.63 4.96
C ILE A 73 -11.86 13.02 5.88
N ALA A 74 -11.44 12.23 6.87
CA ALA A 74 -12.35 11.64 7.84
C ALA A 74 -13.02 12.71 8.69
N ASP A 75 -12.27 13.72 9.13
CA ASP A 75 -12.77 14.84 9.93
C ASP A 75 -13.71 15.75 9.13
N THR A 76 -13.43 15.99 7.83
CA THR A 76 -14.29 16.83 6.99
C THR A 76 -15.56 16.12 6.50
N THR A 77 -15.49 14.81 6.27
CA THR A 77 -16.58 14.04 5.65
C THR A 77 -17.42 13.27 6.68
N GLY A 78 -16.94 13.15 7.92
CA GLY A 78 -17.59 12.40 9.00
C GLY A 78 -17.65 10.88 8.77
N SER A 79 -16.98 10.36 7.73
CA SER A 79 -17.01 8.96 7.34
C SER A 79 -15.62 8.41 7.11
N MET A 80 -15.22 7.46 7.98
CA MET A 80 -13.95 6.74 7.86
C MET A 80 -13.87 5.91 6.57
N ALA A 81 -15.00 5.43 6.05
CA ALA A 81 -15.03 4.64 4.81
C ALA A 81 -14.51 5.45 3.60
N ILE A 82 -14.77 6.76 3.56
CA ILE A 82 -14.25 7.63 2.49
C ILE A 82 -12.76 7.87 2.66
N ALA A 83 -12.24 7.93 3.89
CA ALA A 83 -10.79 8.02 4.11
C ALA A 83 -10.04 6.78 3.59
N PHE A 84 -10.66 5.59 3.63
CA PHE A 84 -10.10 4.35 3.08
C PHE A 84 -9.94 4.33 1.55
N LEU A 85 -10.46 5.31 0.81
CA LEU A 85 -10.12 5.51 -0.61
C LEU A 85 -8.63 5.81 -0.83
N ILE A 86 -7.97 6.48 0.12
CA ILE A 86 -6.53 6.78 -0.01
C ILE A 86 -5.69 5.49 -0.06
N PRO A 87 -5.79 4.56 0.91
CA PRO A 87 -5.13 3.25 0.84
C PRO A 87 -5.47 2.50 -0.45
N LEU A 88 -6.71 2.57 -0.92
CA LEU A 88 -7.15 1.88 -2.13
C LEU A 88 -6.38 2.36 -3.37
N VAL A 89 -6.17 3.67 -3.51
CA VAL A 89 -5.33 4.24 -4.57
C VAL A 89 -3.87 3.81 -4.41
N CYS A 90 -3.33 3.84 -3.18
CA CYS A 90 -1.96 3.39 -2.89
C CYS A 90 -1.73 1.92 -3.29
N TYR A 91 -2.66 1.02 -2.97
CA TYR A 91 -2.59 -0.39 -3.37
C TYR A 91 -2.72 -0.58 -4.88
N GLY A 92 -3.49 0.27 -5.55
CA GLY A 92 -3.54 0.33 -7.01
C GLY A 92 -2.15 0.63 -7.60
N VAL A 93 -1.48 1.68 -7.11
CA VAL A 93 -0.12 2.05 -7.56
C VAL A 93 0.88 0.91 -7.29
N ILE A 94 0.87 0.31 -6.10
CA ILE A 94 1.75 -0.83 -5.78
C ILE A 94 1.46 -2.02 -6.71
N GLY A 95 0.18 -2.29 -7.01
CA GLY A 95 -0.23 -3.32 -7.97
C GLY A 95 0.34 -3.07 -9.37
N THR A 96 0.23 -1.83 -9.87
CA THR A 96 0.80 -1.46 -11.18
C THR A 96 2.32 -1.57 -11.22
N TYR A 97 3.01 -1.17 -10.14
CA TYR A 97 4.47 -1.32 -10.03
C TYR A 97 4.90 -2.79 -10.07
N ALA A 98 4.20 -3.66 -9.34
CA ALA A 98 4.45 -5.10 -9.34
C ALA A 98 4.22 -5.73 -10.73
N LEU A 99 3.17 -5.32 -11.45
CA LEU A 99 2.91 -5.78 -12.81
C LEU A 99 3.95 -5.27 -13.81
N SER A 100 4.36 -4.01 -13.72
CA SER A 100 5.37 -3.43 -14.61
C SER A 100 6.73 -4.12 -14.48
N LYS A 101 7.14 -4.47 -13.25
CA LYS A 101 8.38 -5.22 -13.00
C LYS A 101 8.29 -6.70 -13.42
N ARG A 102 7.09 -7.25 -13.60
CA ARG A 102 6.88 -8.60 -14.17
C ARG A 102 7.13 -8.64 -15.69
N HIS A 103 7.14 -7.50 -16.37
CA HIS A 103 7.37 -7.39 -17.82
C HIS A 103 8.80 -7.03 -18.21
N VAL A 104 9.72 -6.87 -17.25
CA VAL A 104 11.15 -6.87 -17.55
C VAL A 104 11.56 -8.34 -17.75
N PRO A 105 11.87 -8.77 -18.99
CA PRO A 105 12.17 -10.17 -19.28
C PRO A 105 13.41 -10.61 -18.52
N LEU A 106 13.34 -11.84 -18.01
CA LEU A 106 14.43 -12.62 -17.42
C LEU A 106 15.63 -12.72 -18.37
#